data_AF-A0A238JA80-F1
#
_entry.id   AF-A0A238JA80-F1
#
_cell.length_a   1.000
_cell.length_b   1.000
_cell.length_c   1.000
_cell.angle_alpha   90.00
_cell.angle_beta   90.00
_cell.angle_gamma   90.00
#
_symmetry.space_group_name_H-M   'P 1'
#
loop_
_entity.id
_entity.type
_entity.pdbx_description
1 polymer ?
#
loop_
_entity_poly.entity_id
_entity_poly.type
_entity_poly.pdbx_seq_one_letter_code
_entity_poly.pdbx_strand_id
1 'polypeptide(L)'
;MSAALNLSVIRDAVGLIEAVSVDGQLLALKNLAQNNGGRWDLPSVWPGPDGQPFYSPLLSSIEVAGVYAMAEAVEELPQNWLRAARNILNAAETAT
;
A
#
# COMPACT_ATOMS: atom_id res chain seq x y z
N MET A 1 -5.26 -16.22 -2.70
CA MET A 1 -4.38 -16.57 -1.56
C MET A 1 -4.48 -15.42 -0.58
N SER A 2 -4.89 -15.68 0.67
CA SER A 2 -4.82 -14.66 1.74
C SER A 2 -3.36 -14.50 2.13
N ALA A 3 -2.76 -13.32 1.94
CA ALA A 3 -1.40 -13.10 2.42
C ALA A 3 -1.43 -13.10 3.95
N ALA A 4 -0.71 -14.03 4.58
CA ALA A 4 -0.58 -14.05 6.03
C ALA A 4 0.16 -12.78 6.50
N LEU A 5 -0.33 -12.17 7.59
CA LEU A 5 0.32 -11.02 8.20
C LEU A 5 1.72 -11.41 8.69
N ASN A 6 2.74 -10.62 8.31
CA ASN A 6 4.10 -10.79 8.79
C ASN A 6 4.52 -9.58 9.63
N LEU A 7 4.35 -9.68 10.95
CA LEU A 7 4.56 -8.56 11.88
C LEU A 7 5.99 -7.99 11.86
N SER A 8 7.00 -8.83 11.63
CA SER A 8 8.40 -8.37 11.52
C SER A 8 8.57 -7.48 10.29
N VAL A 9 8.10 -7.96 9.13
CA VAL A 9 8.19 -7.22 7.86
C VAL A 9 7.37 -5.94 7.93
N ILE A 10 6.20 -5.96 8.57
CA ILE A 10 5.37 -4.77 8.78
C ILE A 10 6.12 -3.71 9.61
N ARG A 11 6.79 -4.11 10.69
CA ARG A 11 7.56 -3.22 11.56
C ARG A 11 8.73 -2.57 10.81
N ASP A 12 9.48 -3.36 10.05
CA ASP A 12 10.61 -2.87 9.26
C ASP A 12 10.14 -1.92 8.14
N ALA A 13 9.05 -2.27 7.45
CA ALA A 13 8.45 -1.44 6.41
C ALA A 13 7.96 -0.09 6.95
N VAL A 14 7.31 -0.06 8.13
CA VAL A 14 6.91 1.18 8.80
C VAL A 14 8.13 2.06 9.07
N GLY A 15 9.19 1.50 9.66
CA GLY A 15 10.42 2.25 9.94
C GLY A 15 11.08 2.82 8.67
N LEU A 16 11.12 2.05 7.58
CA LEU A 16 11.68 2.49 6.30
C LEU A 16 10.89 3.64 5.67
N ILE A 17 9.54 3.55 5.67
CA ILE A 17 8.69 4.60 5.08
C ILE A 17 8.75 5.88 5.92
N GLU A 18 8.80 5.78 7.25
CA GLU A 18 8.88 6.94 8.13
C GLU A 18 10.25 7.64 8.08
N ALA A 19 11.31 6.92 7.70
CA ALA A 19 12.65 7.46 7.56
C ALA A 19 12.85 8.32 6.29
N VAL A 20 11.93 8.26 5.32
CA VAL A 20 12.00 9.07 4.08
C VAL A 20 11.11 10.31 4.15
N SER A 21 11.40 11.32 3.32
CA SER A 21 10.54 12.50 3.18
C SER A 21 9.14 12.12 2.71
N VAL A 22 8.14 12.96 3.02
CA VAL A 22 6.73 12.74 2.60
C VAL A 22 6.62 12.45 1.10
N ASP A 23 7.31 13.24 0.27
CA ASP A 23 7.36 13.05 -1.19
C ASP A 23 7.99 11.72 -1.61
N GLY A 24 8.89 11.15 -0.78
CA GLY A 24 9.56 9.88 -1.01
C GLY A 24 8.77 8.65 -0.53
N GLN A 25 7.76 8.83 0.33
CA GLN A 25 7.04 7.72 0.95
C GLN A 25 6.30 6.85 -0.07
N LEU A 26 5.70 7.48 -1.08
CA LEU A 26 5.01 6.78 -2.15
C LEU A 26 5.95 5.84 -2.92
N LEU A 27 7.15 6.34 -3.27
CA LEU A 27 8.15 5.55 -3.96
C LEU A 27 8.69 4.42 -3.09
N ALA A 28 8.98 4.71 -1.80
CA ALA A 28 9.44 3.70 -0.85
C ALA A 28 8.40 2.58 -0.70
N LEU A 29 7.13 2.94 -0.55
CA LEU A 29 6.03 2.00 -0.39
C LEU A 29 5.80 1.16 -1.66
N LYS A 30 5.88 1.76 -2.86
CA LYS A 30 5.85 1.04 -4.13
C LYS A 30 7.01 0.03 -4.23
N ASN A 31 8.22 0.44 -3.86
CA ASN A 31 9.40 -0.43 -3.89
C ASN A 31 9.24 -1.60 -2.90
N LEU A 32 8.64 -1.37 -1.73
CA LEU A 32 8.36 -2.44 -0.78
C LEU A 32 7.38 -3.48 -1.36
N ALA A 33 6.29 -3.03 -2.00
CA ALA A 33 5.33 -3.93 -2.65
C ALA A 33 5.96 -4.75 -3.77
N GLN A 34 6.81 -4.14 -4.59
CA GLN A 34 7.47 -4.82 -5.70
C GLN A 34 8.51 -5.85 -5.24
N ASN A 35 9.26 -5.57 -4.17
CA ASN A 35 10.39 -6.40 -3.74
C ASN A 35 10.02 -7.48 -2.71
N ASN A 36 8.95 -7.29 -1.93
CA ASN A 36 8.61 -8.19 -0.81
C ASN A 36 7.38 -9.05 -1.04
N GLY A 37 6.81 -9.03 -2.24
CA GLY A 37 5.55 -9.71 -2.53
C GLY A 37 4.39 -8.87 -1.98
N GLY A 38 3.73 -8.17 -2.90
CA GLY A 38 2.64 -7.26 -2.61
C GLY A 38 1.85 -6.96 -3.88
N ARG A 39 0.76 -6.23 -3.72
CA ARG A 39 -0.10 -5.81 -4.83
C ARG A 39 -0.09 -4.30 -4.93
N TRP A 40 -0.03 -3.78 -6.15
CA TRP A 40 -0.11 -2.35 -6.43
C TRP A 40 -1.04 -2.16 -7.61
N ASP A 41 -2.28 -1.74 -7.34
CA ASP A 41 -3.26 -1.47 -8.39
C ASP A 41 -3.45 0.04 -8.52
N LEU A 42 -3.12 0.57 -9.70
CA LEU A 42 -3.39 1.96 -10.05
C LEU A 42 -4.53 2.05 -11.06
N PRO A 43 -5.29 3.16 -11.03
CA PRO A 43 -6.20 3.50 -12.12
C PRO A 43 -5.39 3.54 -13.41
N SER A 44 -5.76 2.70 -14.37
CA SER A 44 -5.11 2.66 -15.67
C SER A 44 -6.02 3.33 -16.69
N VAL A 45 -5.55 4.40 -17.32
CA VAL A 45 -6.27 5.01 -18.44
C VAL A 45 -5.94 4.18 -19.69
N TRP A 46 -6.66 3.08 -19.90
CA TRP A 46 -6.56 2.34 -21.17
C TRP A 46 -7.51 2.96 -22.18
N PRO A 47 -7.07 3.22 -23.42
CA PRO A 47 -8.01 3.53 -24.49
C PRO A 47 -8.89 2.30 -24.72
N GLY A 48 -10.20 2.50 -24.59
CA GLY A 48 -11.21 1.52 -24.90
C GLY A 48 -11.25 1.22 -26.41
N PRO A 49 -12.06 0.24 -26.83
CA PRO A 49 -12.19 -0.18 -28.23
C PRO A 49 -12.59 0.96 -29.20
N ASP A 50 -13.18 2.03 -28.68
CA ASP A 50 -13.63 3.24 -29.37
C ASP A 50 -12.65 4.41 -29.24
N GLY A 51 -11.49 4.20 -28.62
CA GLY A 51 -10.50 5.24 -28.32
C GLY A 51 -10.87 6.15 -27.15
N GLN A 52 -12.01 5.93 -26.49
CA GLN A 52 -12.39 6.65 -25.27
C GLN A 52 -11.72 6.03 -24.05
N PRO A 53 -11.36 6.80 -23.01
CA PRO A 53 -10.80 6.23 -21.78
C PRO A 53 -11.75 5.19 -21.18
N PHE A 54 -11.30 3.94 -21.06
CA PHE A 54 -12.02 2.94 -20.28
C PHE A 54 -11.92 3.36 -18.81
N TYR A 55 -13.08 3.59 -18.18
CA TYR A 55 -13.11 3.94 -16.77
C TYR A 55 -12.59 2.76 -15.94
N SER A 56 -11.43 2.97 -15.33
CA SER A 56 -10.68 2.06 -14.48
C SER A 56 -10.78 2.58 -13.03
N PRO A 57 -10.79 1.73 -12.00
CA PRO A 57 -11.35 2.04 -10.68
C PRO A 57 -10.91 3.39 -10.12
N LEU A 58 -11.87 4.12 -9.53
CA LEU A 58 -11.71 5.41 -8.82
C LEU A 58 -10.68 5.37 -7.68
N LEU A 59 -10.23 4.18 -7.28
CA LEU A 59 -9.42 3.94 -6.10
C LEU A 59 -8.12 3.24 -6.49
N SER A 60 -7.01 3.83 -6.06
CA SER A 60 -5.72 3.17 -6.01
C SER A 60 -5.67 2.24 -4.79
N SER A 61 -4.96 1.12 -4.88
CA SER A 61 -4.77 0.22 -3.75
C SER A 61 -3.36 -0.35 -3.68
N ILE A 62 -2.96 -0.72 -2.47
CA ILE A 62 -1.70 -1.40 -2.19
C ILE A 62 -1.85 -2.46 -1.11
N GLU A 63 -1.14 -3.56 -1.30
CA GLU A 63 -0.91 -4.59 -0.30
C GLU A 63 0.58 -4.84 -0.09
N VAL A 64 1.06 -4.83 1.16
CA VAL A 64 2.43 -5.21 1.54
C VAL A 64 2.38 -6.02 2.82
N ALA A 65 3.00 -7.22 2.82
CA ALA A 65 3.09 -8.09 3.99
C ALA A 65 1.72 -8.40 4.66
N GLY A 66 0.65 -8.49 3.84
CA GLY A 66 -0.72 -8.72 4.30
C GLY A 66 -1.45 -7.47 4.82
N VAL A 67 -0.81 -6.30 4.80
CA VAL A 67 -1.44 -5.01 5.13
C VAL A 67 -1.97 -4.38 3.85
N TYR A 68 -3.27 -4.14 3.82
CA TYR A 68 -3.98 -3.56 2.68
C TYR A 68 -4.40 -2.11 2.94
N ALA A 69 -4.27 -1.25 1.93
CA ALA A 69 -4.75 0.13 1.94
C ALA A 69 -5.32 0.54 0.57
N MET A 70 -6.27 1.48 0.60
CA MET A 70 -6.87 2.10 -0.58
C MET A 70 -6.91 3.62 -0.43
N ALA A 71 -6.94 4.33 -1.54
CA ALA A 71 -7.12 5.77 -1.59
C ALA A 71 -7.68 6.23 -2.94
N GLU A 72 -8.34 7.38 -2.97
CA GLU A 72 -8.76 8.04 -4.22
C GLU A 72 -7.56 8.67 -4.92
N ALA A 73 -6.70 9.36 -4.16
CA ALA A 73 -5.43 9.88 -4.64
C ALA A 73 -4.27 8.92 -4.29
N VAL A 74 -3.38 8.67 -5.25
CA VAL A 74 -2.26 7.72 -5.06
C VAL A 74 -1.30 8.21 -3.97
N GLU A 75 -1.20 9.52 -3.79
CA GLU A 75 -0.37 10.21 -2.80
C GLU A 75 -0.83 9.95 -1.35
N GLU A 76 -2.08 9.54 -1.14
CA GLU A 76 -2.63 9.24 0.18
C GLU A 76 -2.35 7.79 0.62
N LEU A 77 -1.94 6.91 -0.32
CA LEU A 77 -1.66 5.50 -0.02
C LEU A 77 -0.63 5.31 1.10
N PRO A 78 0.49 6.06 1.17
CA PRO A 78 1.46 5.90 2.24
C PRO A 78 0.86 6.15 3.62
N GLN A 79 0.11 7.23 3.78
CA GLN A 79 -0.50 7.55 5.06
C GLN A 79 -1.57 6.53 5.45
N ASN A 80 -2.40 6.10 4.49
CA ASN A 80 -3.43 5.09 4.74
C ASN A 80 -2.83 3.73 5.11
N TRP A 81 -1.75 3.34 4.42
CA TRP A 81 -1.03 2.09 4.71
C TRP A 81 -0.33 2.13 6.07
N LEU A 82 0.41 3.22 6.37
CA LEU A 82 1.06 3.40 7.68
C LEU A 82 0.05 3.33 8.84
N ARG A 83 -1.11 3.96 8.69
CA ARG A 83 -2.17 3.90 9.69
C ARG A 83 -2.66 2.47 9.91
N ALA A 84 -2.92 1.71 8.84
CA ALA A 84 -3.33 0.32 8.93
C ALA A 84 -2.25 -0.56 9.58
N ALA A 85 -1.01 -0.42 9.15
CA ALA A 85 0.15 -1.15 9.68
C ALA A 85 0.33 -0.93 11.19
N ARG A 86 0.29 0.34 11.63
CA ARG A 86 0.40 0.70 13.06
C ARG A 86 -0.75 0.12 13.89
N ASN A 87 -1.99 0.15 13.37
CA ASN A 87 -3.12 -0.45 14.07
C ASN A 87 -2.94 -1.96 14.27
N ILE A 88 -2.41 -2.66 13.26
CA ILE A 88 -2.12 -4.10 13.33
C ILE A 88 -1.02 -4.37 14.36
N LEU A 89 0.07 -3.59 14.36
CA LEU A 89 1.16 -3.73 15.32
C LEU A 89 0.68 -3.49 16.76
N ASN A 90 -0.07 -2.43 16.99
CA ASN A 90 -0.63 -2.10 18.31
C ASN A 90 -1.58 -3.21 18.82
N ALA A 91 -2.43 -3.75 17.94
CA ALA A 91 -3.33 -4.84 18.29
C ALA A 91 -2.54 -6.12 18.64
N ALA A 92 -1.46 -6.41 17.94
CA ALA A 92 -0.61 -7.57 18.22
C ALA A 92 0.11 -7.45 19.57
N GLU A 93 0.58 -6.25 19.93
CA GLU A 93 1.24 -5.98 21.21
C GLU A 93 0.27 -6.06 22.41
N THR A 94 -1.01 -5.75 22.20
CA THR A 94 -2.04 -5.81 23.26
C THR A 94 -2.60 -7.23 23.45
N ALA A 95 -2.40 -8.13 22.49
CA ALA A 95 -2.88 -9.51 22.54
C ALA A 95 -1.95 -10.47 23.31
N THR A 96 -0.75 -9.99 23.68
CA THR A 96 0.25 -10.67 24.51
C THR A 96 0.19 -10.21 25.96
#